data_AF-A0A9D7PVC8-F1
#
_entry.id   AF-A0A9D7PVC8-F1
#
_cell.length_a   1.000
_cell.length_b   1.000
_cell.length_c   1.000
_cell.angle_alpha   90.00
_cell.angle_beta   90.00
_cell.angle_gamma   90.00
#
_symmetry.space_group_name_H-M   'P 1'
#
loop_
_entity.id
_entity.type
_entity.pdbx_description
1 polymer ?
#
loop_
_entity_poly.entity_id
_entity_poly.type
_entity_poly.pdbx_seq_one_letter_code
_entity_poly.pdbx_strand_id
1 'polypeptide(L)'
;MSSDDYLLPEVFIYPWPSKEHFKQEFFALDISNEIREKAQENLAEDAMKEMRHSTHADGKEAGSIVLRQQATEYVYTGQIKPQNIFSPLAWKKFVDAWRRGDFKKKK
;
A
#
# COMPACT_ATOMS: atom_id res chain seq x y z
N MET A 1 24.18 -4.86 -1.15
CA MET A 1 22.96 -5.35 -0.49
C MET A 1 22.93 -6.84 -0.77
N SER A 2 23.24 -7.67 0.22
CA SER A 2 23.22 -9.12 0.11
C SER A 2 21.79 -9.61 0.29
N SER A 3 21.25 -10.32 -0.69
CA SER A 3 19.99 -11.04 -0.55
C SER A 3 20.25 -12.28 0.30
N ASP A 4 19.63 -12.37 1.47
CA ASP A 4 19.55 -13.62 2.22
C ASP A 4 18.42 -14.46 1.61
N ASP A 5 18.77 -15.61 1.05
CA ASP A 5 17.79 -16.59 0.59
C ASP A 5 17.28 -17.38 1.80
N TYR A 6 16.04 -17.11 2.21
CA TYR A 6 15.37 -17.87 3.25
C TYR A 6 14.85 -19.19 2.68
N LEU A 7 15.39 -20.31 3.15
CA LEU A 7 14.86 -21.63 2.81
C LEU A 7 13.58 -21.89 3.61
N LEU A 8 12.42 -21.76 2.96
CA LEU A 8 11.15 -22.08 3.58
C LEU A 8 10.98 -23.61 3.69
N PRO A 9 10.37 -24.11 4.78
CA PRO A 9 10.01 -25.52 4.88
C PRO A 9 9.02 -25.91 3.78
N GLU A 10 9.08 -27.16 3.32
CA GLU A 10 8.13 -27.70 2.35
C GLU A 10 6.71 -27.70 2.95
N VAL A 11 5.77 -27.07 2.23
CA VAL A 11 4.35 -27.02 2.63
C VAL A 11 3.53 -27.77 1.60
N PHE A 12 2.78 -28.77 2.05
CA PHE A 12 1.83 -29.50 1.23
C PHE A 12 0.53 -28.70 1.11
N ILE A 13 0.28 -28.12 -0.07
CA ILE A 13 -0.97 -27.43 -0.37
C ILE A 13 -1.95 -28.46 -0.93
N TYR A 14 -2.96 -28.81 -0.13
CA TYR A 14 -4.03 -29.71 -0.59
C TYR A 14 -5.08 -28.91 -1.37
N PRO A 15 -5.36 -29.27 -2.64
CA PRO A 15 -6.47 -28.68 -3.36
C PRO A 15 -7.79 -29.13 -2.73
N TRP A 16 -8.74 -28.21 -2.58
CA TRP A 16 -10.08 -28.56 -2.13
C TRP A 16 -10.73 -29.52 -3.14
N PRO A 17 -11.20 -30.71 -2.70
CA PRO A 17 -11.61 -31.79 -3.61
C PRO A 17 -12.85 -31.47 -4.45
N SER A 18 -13.73 -30.55 -4.03
CA SER A 18 -14.81 -30.05 -4.89
C SER A 18 -15.28 -28.65 -4.50
N LYS A 19 -15.67 -27.84 -5.51
CA LYS A 19 -16.29 -26.52 -5.31
C LYS A 19 -17.64 -26.62 -4.58
N GLU A 20 -18.34 -27.74 -4.74
CA GLU A 20 -19.64 -27.98 -4.11
C GLU A 20 -19.51 -28.18 -2.59
N HIS A 21 -18.42 -28.80 -2.14
CA HIS A 21 -18.16 -29.03 -0.72
C HIS A 21 -17.45 -27.85 -0.04
N PHE A 22 -16.80 -26.95 -0.79
CA PHE A 22 -16.12 -25.78 -0.24
C PHE A 22 -16.98 -24.98 0.73
N LYS A 23 -18.28 -24.77 0.43
CA LYS A 23 -19.16 -23.98 1.30
C LYS A 23 -19.34 -24.65 2.67
N GLN A 24 -19.59 -25.96 2.69
CA GLN A 24 -19.82 -26.70 3.93
C GLN A 24 -18.55 -26.75 4.77
N GLU A 25 -17.42 -27.00 4.11
CA GLU A 25 -16.11 -27.08 4.72
C GLU A 25 -15.59 -25.72 5.23
N PHE A 26 -15.86 -24.64 4.49
CA PHE A 26 -15.56 -23.28 4.94
C PHE A 26 -16.36 -22.88 6.19
N PHE A 27 -17.62 -23.33 6.30
CA PHE A 27 -18.41 -23.13 7.52
C PHE A 27 -17.98 -24.04 8.67
N ALA A 28 -17.47 -25.23 8.37
CA ALA A 28 -16.94 -26.18 9.35
C ALA A 28 -15.50 -25.86 9.78
N LEU A 29 -14.85 -24.88 9.14
CA LEU A 29 -13.49 -24.47 9.44
C LEU A 29 -13.39 -23.97 10.88
N ASP A 30 -12.64 -24.69 11.71
CA ASP A 30 -12.32 -24.24 13.07
C ASP A 30 -11.22 -23.18 13.01
N ILE A 31 -11.62 -21.92 13.18
CA ILE A 31 -10.68 -20.80 13.27
C ILE A 31 -10.13 -20.81 14.70
N SER A 32 -9.08 -21.60 14.91
CA SER A 32 -8.35 -21.60 16.18
C SER A 32 -7.90 -20.17 16.52
N ASN A 33 -7.86 -19.85 17.82
CA ASN A 33 -7.48 -18.51 18.28
C ASN A 33 -6.11 -18.06 17.74
N GLU A 34 -5.18 -18.99 17.53
CA GLU A 34 -3.85 -18.71 17.00
C GLU A 34 -3.87 -18.22 15.54
N ILE A 35 -4.69 -18.83 14.67
CA ILE A 35 -4.82 -18.39 13.27
C ILE A 35 -5.44 -17.00 13.22
N ARG A 36 -6.44 -16.75 14.08
CA ARG A 36 -7.08 -15.43 14.18
C ARG A 36 -6.09 -14.36 14.66
N GLU A 37 -5.27 -14.67 15.65
CA GLU A 37 -4.25 -13.76 16.18
C GLU A 37 -3.19 -13.44 15.12
N LYS A 38 -2.63 -14.45 14.44
CA LYS A 38 -1.70 -14.24 13.31
C LYS A 38 -2.32 -13.44 12.17
N ALA A 39 -3.60 -13.65 11.86
CA ALA A 39 -4.30 -12.86 10.85
C ALA A 39 -4.44 -11.38 11.30
N GLN A 40 -4.73 -11.15 12.57
CA GLN A 40 -4.78 -9.80 13.14
C GLN A 40 -3.42 -9.11 13.14
N GLU A 41 -2.35 -9.83 13.46
CA GLU A 41 -0.97 -9.32 13.40
C GLU A 41 -0.59 -8.92 11.97
N ASN A 42 -0.87 -9.77 10.97
CA ASN A 42 -0.60 -9.48 9.57
C ASN A 42 -1.44 -8.32 9.02
N LEU A 43 -2.65 -8.11 9.56
CA LEU A 43 -3.53 -7.00 9.21
C LEU A 43 -3.32 -5.76 10.08
N ALA A 44 -2.39 -5.80 11.04
CA ALA A 44 -2.09 -4.66 11.89
C ALA A 44 -1.62 -3.48 11.04
N GLU A 45 -1.96 -2.26 11.47
CA GLU A 45 -1.68 -1.04 10.71
C GLU A 45 -0.17 -0.88 10.42
N ASP A 46 0.67 -1.23 11.39
CA ASP A 46 2.12 -1.16 11.26
C ASP A 46 2.65 -2.14 10.20
N ALA A 47 2.19 -3.39 10.21
CA ALA A 47 2.56 -4.40 9.22
C ALA A 47 2.11 -3.97 7.81
N MET A 48 0.89 -3.47 7.69
CA MET A 48 0.35 -2.95 6.42
C MET A 48 1.09 -1.70 5.94
N LYS A 49 1.57 -0.85 6.85
CA LYS A 49 2.34 0.35 6.52
C LYS A 49 3.74 -0.04 6.03
N GLU A 50 4.40 -0.96 6.71
CA GLU A 50 5.68 -1.51 6.27
C GLU A 50 5.56 -2.14 4.88
N MET A 51 4.53 -2.95 4.67
CA MET A 51 4.26 -3.58 3.36
C MET A 51 4.07 -2.55 2.25
N ARG A 52 3.41 -1.42 2.51
CA ARG A 52 3.28 -0.32 1.52
C ARG A 52 4.61 0.36 1.19
N HIS A 53 5.56 0.36 2.11
CA HIS A 53 6.87 0.98 1.91
C HIS A 53 7.87 0.02 1.27
N SER A 54 7.77 -1.28 1.54
CA SER A 54 8.68 -2.31 1.03
C SER A 54 8.23 -2.90 -0.32
N THR A 55 6.93 -2.93 -0.58
CA THR A 55 6.39 -3.44 -1.85
C THR A 55 6.63 -2.40 -2.94
N HIS A 56 7.28 -2.83 -4.02
CA HIS A 56 7.49 -1.98 -5.18
C HIS A 56 6.19 -1.85 -5.97
N ALA A 57 5.92 -0.66 -6.51
CA ALA A 57 4.74 -0.44 -7.33
C ALA A 57 4.76 -1.37 -8.56
N ASP A 58 3.69 -2.13 -8.76
CA ASP A 58 3.50 -2.90 -9.98
C ASP A 58 3.27 -1.95 -11.17
N GLY A 59 3.64 -2.34 -12.39
CA GLY A 59 3.44 -1.53 -13.59
C GLY A 59 1.96 -1.15 -13.81
N LYS A 60 1.03 -2.04 -13.43
CA LYS A 60 -0.41 -1.74 -13.42
C LYS A 60 -0.79 -0.70 -12.38
N GLU A 61 -0.20 -0.77 -11.20
CA GLU A 61 -0.42 0.19 -10.12
C GLU A 61 0.09 1.58 -10.52
N ALA A 62 1.28 1.66 -11.10
CA ALA A 62 1.83 2.90 -11.63
C ALA A 62 0.90 3.54 -12.66
N GLY A 63 0.37 2.76 -13.60
CA GLY A 63 -0.63 3.25 -14.56
C GLY A 63 -1.90 3.76 -13.89
N SER A 64 -2.41 3.05 -12.88
CA SER A 64 -3.60 3.47 -12.12
C SER A 64 -3.38 4.79 -11.37
N ILE A 65 -2.18 5.01 -10.81
CA ILE A 65 -1.81 6.26 -10.12
C ILE A 65 -1.85 7.43 -11.11
N VAL A 66 -1.26 7.27 -12.29
CA VAL A 66 -1.25 8.30 -13.33
C VAL A 66 -2.67 8.62 -13.80
N LEU A 67 -3.49 7.61 -14.07
CA LEU A 67 -4.88 7.80 -14.48
C LEU A 67 -5.71 8.51 -13.40
N ARG A 68 -5.50 8.17 -12.12
CA ARG A 68 -6.15 8.83 -10.99
C ARG A 68 -5.74 10.30 -10.88
N GLN A 69 -4.46 10.59 -11.07
CA GLN A 69 -3.96 11.96 -11.10
C GLN A 69 -4.59 12.75 -12.25
N GLN A 70 -4.60 12.18 -13.45
CA GLN A 70 -5.20 12.79 -14.63
C GLN A 70 -6.71 13.04 -14.44
N ALA A 71 -7.45 12.07 -13.89
CA ALA A 71 -8.87 12.22 -13.56
C ALA A 71 -9.11 13.35 -12.55
N THR A 72 -8.26 13.47 -11.53
CA THR A 72 -8.31 14.58 -10.56
C THR A 72 -8.07 15.91 -11.25
N GLU A 73 -7.14 15.98 -12.20
CA GLU A 73 -6.91 17.19 -12.97
C GLU A 73 -8.09 17.55 -13.88
N TYR A 74 -8.76 16.55 -14.47
CA TYR A 74 -9.95 16.75 -15.28
C TYR A 74 -11.14 17.30 -14.51
N VAL A 75 -11.32 16.94 -13.24
CA VAL A 75 -12.37 17.50 -12.37
C VAL A 75 -12.31 19.03 -12.31
N TYR A 76 -11.11 19.60 -12.42
CA TYR A 76 -10.91 21.04 -12.40
C TYR A 76 -10.77 21.66 -13.79
N THR A 77 -11.03 20.93 -14.89
CA THR A 77 -11.08 21.55 -16.22
C THR A 77 -12.25 22.53 -16.32
N GLY A 78 -11.95 23.77 -16.71
CA GLY A 78 -12.93 24.86 -16.73
C GLY A 78 -13.15 25.57 -15.39
N GLN A 79 -12.49 25.15 -14.31
CA GLN A 79 -12.50 25.82 -13.02
C GLN A 79 -11.08 26.15 -12.56
N ILE A 80 -10.94 27.09 -11.62
CA ILE A 80 -9.62 27.39 -11.04
C ILE A 80 -9.29 26.28 -10.04
N LYS A 81 -8.19 25.56 -10.28
CA LYS A 81 -7.67 24.58 -9.32
C LYS A 81 -7.41 25.25 -7.96
N PRO A 82 -7.77 24.62 -6.82
CA PRO A 82 -7.49 25.17 -5.50
C PRO A 82 -6.01 25.56 -5.35
N GLN A 83 -5.76 26.81 -4.96
CA GLN A 83 -4.40 27.32 -4.75
C GLN A 83 -4.00 27.16 -3.29
N ASN A 84 -2.86 26.50 -3.05
CA ASN A 84 -2.36 26.27 -1.69
C ASN A 84 -1.69 27.49 -1.05
N ILE A 85 -1.69 28.65 -1.72
CA ILE A 85 -1.02 29.88 -1.24
C ILE A 85 -1.57 30.41 0.08
N PHE A 86 -2.81 30.09 0.44
CA PHE A 86 -3.42 30.47 1.71
C PHE A 86 -3.42 29.34 2.75
N SER A 87 -2.80 28.19 2.46
CA SER A 87 -2.73 27.05 3.39
C SER A 87 -1.55 27.22 4.35
N PRO A 88 -1.78 27.35 5.67
CA PRO A 88 -0.69 27.44 6.65
C PRO A 88 0.21 26.19 6.63
N LEU A 89 -0.37 25.03 6.33
CA LEU A 89 0.36 23.77 6.22
C LEU A 89 1.29 23.75 4.99
N ALA A 90 0.87 24.34 3.87
CA ALA A 90 1.72 24.45 2.68
C ALA A 90 2.93 25.35 2.94
N TRP A 91 2.76 26.46 3.65
CA TRP A 91 3.85 27.34 4.07
C TRP A 91 4.83 26.65 5.01
N LYS A 92 4.34 25.88 6.00
CA LYS A 92 5.21 25.06 6.85
C LYS A 92 6.07 24.11 6.02
N LYS A 93 5.46 23.34 5.11
CA LYS A 93 6.17 22.41 4.23
C LYS A 93 7.21 23.12 3.36
N PHE A 94 6.88 24.30 2.84
CA PHE A 94 7.79 25.13 2.06
C PHE A 94 9.01 25.58 2.88
N VAL A 95 8.79 26.11 4.09
CA VAL A 95 9.87 26.53 4.99
C VAL A 95 10.75 25.34 5.39
N ASP A 96 10.15 24.18 5.66
CA ASP A 96 10.88 22.96 5.99
C ASP A 96 11.74 22.49 4.79
N ALA A 97 11.19 22.52 3.57
CA ALA A 97 11.92 22.19 2.34
C ALA A 97 13.08 23.16 2.06
N TRP A 98 12.86 24.45 2.31
CA TRP A 98 13.91 25.46 2.23
C TRP A 98 15.04 25.17 3.22
N ARG A 99 14.71 24.87 4.48
CA ARG A 99 15.69 24.53 5.52
C ARG A 99 16.48 23.28 5.19
N ARG A 100 15.84 22.25 4.62
CA ARG A 100 16.51 21.04 4.11
C ARG A 100 17.43 21.31 2.91
N GLY A 101 17.26 22.46 2.24
CA GLY A 101 18.06 22.84 1.08
C GLY A 101 17.59 22.20 -0.23
N ASP A 102 16.33 21.77 -0.29
CA ASP A 102 15.73 21.10 -1.46
C ASP A 102 15.83 21.98 -2.74
N PHE A 103 15.91 23.30 -2.57
CA PHE A 103 16.04 24.28 -3.66
C PHE A 103 17.48 24.71 -3.98
N LYS A 104 18.50 24.18 -3.30
CA LYS A 104 19.90 24.49 -3.62
C LYS A 104 20.26 23.81 -4.95
N LYS A 105 20.63 24.61 -5.96
CA LYS A 105 21.19 24.09 -7.23
C LYS A 105 22.44 23.26 -6.91
N LYS A 106 22.40 21.96 -7.21
CA LYS A 106 23.62 21.14 -7.28
C LYS A 106 24.40 21.62 -8.50
N LYS A 107 25.59 22.18 -8.25
CA LYS A 107 26.57 22.54 -9.28
C LYS A 107 27.32 21.29 -9.71
#